data_AF-A0A7S2NDP4-F1
#
_entry.id   AF-A0A7S2NDP4-F1
#
_cell.length_a   1.000
_cell.length_b   1.000
_cell.length_c   1.000
_cell.angle_alpha   90.00
_cell.angle_beta   90.00
_cell.angle_gamma   90.00
#
_symmetry.space_group_name_H-M   'P 1'
#
loop_
_entity.id
_entity.type
_entity.pdbx_description
1 polymer ?
#
loop_
_entity_poly.entity_id
_entity_poly.type
_entity_poly.pdbx_seq_one_letter_code
_entity_poly.pdbx_strand_id
1 'polypeptide(L)'
;PSAVFSPPPLPAGMAHFINDVPKGCNPRAVGFPTLHVHPLTFSFETGVKVFQTEARGKSLIVHLQPKGSAAPEHEDITQLLAAASVRIDYPFVHCGTVHAVHTQEASYYRDGRVAKNNPRDHEAL
;
A
#
# COMPACT_ATOMS: atom_id res chain seq x y z
N PRO A 1 15.02 9.17 -13.82
CA PRO A 1 14.31 9.24 -15.11
C PRO A 1 14.21 7.85 -15.75
N SER A 2 13.06 7.19 -15.60
CA SER A 2 12.84 5.86 -16.19
C SER A 2 12.63 5.99 -17.70
N ALA A 3 13.38 5.23 -18.49
CA ALA A 3 13.24 5.19 -19.93
C ALA A 3 11.83 4.74 -20.30
N VAL A 4 11.17 5.50 -21.19
CA VAL A 4 9.88 5.13 -21.77
C VAL A 4 10.13 3.91 -22.67
N PHE A 5 9.59 2.76 -22.27
CA PHE A 5 9.61 1.57 -23.11
C PHE A 5 8.72 1.83 -24.34
N SER A 6 9.32 1.80 -25.53
CA SER A 6 8.60 1.83 -26.80
C SER A 6 8.63 0.42 -27.40
N PRO A 7 7.47 -0.25 -27.57
CA PRO A 7 7.42 -1.54 -28.22
C PRO A 7 7.82 -1.43 -29.70
N PRO A 8 8.33 -2.52 -30.31
CA PRO A 8 8.62 -2.56 -31.73
C PRO A 8 7.33 -2.34 -32.55
N PRO A 9 7.43 -1.75 -33.76
CA PRO A 9 6.27 -1.51 -34.61
C PRO A 9 5.59 -2.83 -34.99
N LEU A 10 4.26 -2.83 -34.98
CA LEU A 10 3.46 -4.01 -35.34
C LEU A 10 3.55 -4.30 -36.86
N PRO A 11 3.33 -5.56 -37.28
CA PRO A 11 3.27 -5.94 -38.70
C PRO A 11 2.17 -5.18 -39.47
N ALA A 12 2.41 -4.93 -40.76
CA ALA A 12 1.45 -4.25 -41.64
C ALA A 12 0.11 -5.01 -41.71
N GLY A 13 -1.00 -4.29 -41.52
CA GLY A 13 -2.35 -4.85 -41.57
C GLY A 13 -2.89 -5.38 -40.24
N MET A 14 -2.09 -5.37 -39.16
CA MET A 14 -2.55 -5.73 -37.83
C MET A 14 -3.30 -4.53 -37.21
N ALA A 15 -4.57 -4.72 -36.87
CA ALA A 15 -5.36 -3.68 -36.19
C ALA A 15 -4.73 -3.39 -34.82
N HIS A 16 -4.33 -2.14 -34.61
CA HIS A 16 -4.05 -1.61 -33.28
C HIS A 16 -5.36 -1.70 -32.50
N PHE A 17 -5.49 -2.66 -31.59
CA PHE A 17 -6.40 -2.43 -30.47
C PHE A 17 -5.76 -1.29 -29.70
N ILE A 18 -6.38 -0.11 -29.78
CA ILE A 18 -5.97 1.05 -29.00
C ILE A 18 -6.33 0.71 -27.55
N ASN A 19 -5.47 -0.07 -26.88
CA ASN A 19 -5.44 -0.20 -25.43
C ASN A 19 -4.85 1.08 -24.81
N ASP A 20 -4.88 2.20 -25.52
CA ASP A 20 -4.50 3.48 -24.96
C ASP A 20 -5.64 3.97 -24.08
N VAL A 21 -5.27 4.45 -22.89
CA VAL A 21 -6.20 5.14 -22.00
C VAL A 21 -6.78 6.33 -22.77
N PRO A 22 -8.11 6.44 -22.91
CA PRO A 22 -8.72 7.53 -23.66
C PRO A 22 -8.25 8.90 -23.15
N LYS A 23 -8.06 9.85 -24.06
CA LYS A 23 -7.63 11.21 -23.70
C LYS A 23 -8.59 11.81 -22.67
N GLY A 24 -8.05 12.28 -21.55
CA GLY A 24 -8.83 12.88 -20.46
C GLY A 24 -9.30 11.88 -19.39
N CYS A 25 -9.08 10.57 -19.55
CA CYS A 25 -9.33 9.62 -18.47
C CYS A 25 -8.34 9.82 -17.33
N ASN A 26 -8.86 9.98 -16.11
CA ASN A 26 -8.06 9.92 -14.89
C ASN A 26 -7.99 8.46 -14.41
N PRO A 27 -6.83 7.78 -14.51
CA PRO A 27 -6.68 6.40 -14.05
C PRO A 27 -6.70 6.26 -12.51
N ARG A 28 -6.85 7.37 -11.77
CA ARG A 28 -6.84 7.44 -10.30
C ARG A 28 -8.12 8.07 -9.78
N ALA A 29 -9.26 7.54 -10.21
CA ALA A 29 -10.56 7.93 -9.68
C ALA A 29 -10.65 7.61 -8.17
N VAL A 30 -11.32 8.48 -7.41
CA VAL A 30 -11.55 8.27 -5.98
C VAL A 30 -12.37 6.99 -5.77
N GLY A 31 -11.95 6.15 -4.82
CA GLY A 31 -12.59 4.87 -4.53
C GLY A 31 -12.10 3.69 -5.37
N PHE A 32 -11.29 3.92 -6.41
CA PHE A 32 -10.64 2.84 -7.16
C PHE A 32 -9.28 2.49 -6.54
N PRO A 33 -8.96 1.19 -6.39
CA PRO A 33 -7.70 0.75 -5.81
C PRO A 33 -6.53 1.19 -6.69
N THR A 34 -5.47 1.69 -6.06
CA THR A 34 -4.27 2.14 -6.79
C THR A 34 -2.99 1.66 -6.14
N LEU A 35 -2.10 1.09 -6.95
CA LEU A 35 -0.82 0.58 -6.47
C LEU A 35 0.30 1.65 -6.47
N HIS A 36 0.12 2.76 -7.20
CA HIS A 36 1.21 3.69 -7.53
C HIS A 36 1.66 4.66 -6.42
N VAL A 37 1.21 4.47 -5.18
CA VAL A 37 1.49 5.40 -4.08
C VAL A 37 2.82 5.09 -3.38
N HIS A 38 3.19 3.81 -3.29
CA HIS A 38 4.47 3.38 -2.72
C HIS A 38 5.38 2.82 -3.82
N PRO A 39 6.71 2.89 -3.67
CA PRO A 39 7.62 2.05 -4.43
C PRO A 39 7.31 0.57 -4.17
N LEU A 40 7.30 -0.23 -5.24
CA LEU A 40 6.94 -1.64 -5.18
C LEU A 40 8.02 -2.48 -5.85
N THR A 41 8.24 -3.67 -5.31
CA THR A 41 8.91 -4.77 -6.01
C THR A 41 7.96 -5.96 -6.10
N PHE A 42 8.27 -6.91 -6.99
CA PHE A 42 7.39 -8.02 -7.31
C PHE A 42 8.16 -9.34 -7.35
N SER A 43 7.50 -10.41 -6.90
CA SER A 43 7.98 -11.79 -7.01
C SER A 43 6.83 -12.71 -7.41
N PHE A 44 7.16 -13.90 -7.91
CA PHE A 44 6.19 -14.95 -8.21
C PHE A 44 6.33 -16.10 -7.23
N GLU A 45 5.34 -16.27 -6.35
CA GLU A 45 5.37 -17.22 -5.24
C GLU A 45 4.09 -18.06 -5.18
N THR A 46 4.13 -19.19 -4.47
CA THR A 46 2.96 -20.06 -4.19
C THR A 46 2.47 -19.79 -2.76
N GLY A 47 1.38 -20.42 -2.27
CA GLY A 47 0.90 -20.18 -0.90
C GLY A 47 -0.34 -19.29 -0.77
N VAL A 48 -0.78 -18.64 -1.85
CA VAL A 48 -1.85 -17.64 -1.77
C VAL A 48 -3.22 -18.31 -1.76
N LYS A 49 -4.06 -17.91 -0.79
CA LYS A 49 -5.43 -18.39 -0.62
C LYS A 49 -6.42 -17.24 -0.79
N VAL A 50 -7.18 -17.27 -1.90
CA VAL A 50 -8.27 -16.31 -2.16
C VAL A 50 -9.63 -16.90 -1.81
N PHE A 51 -9.79 -18.22 -1.98
CA PHE A 51 -11.02 -18.97 -1.66
C PHE A 51 -10.75 -19.99 -0.54
N GLN A 52 -11.50 -21.09 -0.51
CA GLN A 52 -11.38 -22.12 0.51
C GLN A 52 -10.07 -22.92 0.43
N THR A 53 -9.47 -23.03 -0.76
CA THR A 53 -8.23 -23.76 -1.00
C THR A 53 -7.13 -22.82 -1.49
N GLU A 54 -5.88 -23.20 -1.22
CA GLU A 54 -4.71 -22.52 -1.76
C GLU A 54 -4.66 -22.62 -3.29
N ALA A 55 -4.14 -21.58 -3.95
CA ALA A 55 -3.87 -21.58 -5.37
C ALA A 55 -2.76 -22.59 -5.71
N ARG A 56 -3.00 -23.41 -6.74
CA ARG A 56 -2.00 -24.39 -7.23
C ARG A 56 -0.89 -23.76 -8.06
N GLY A 57 -1.12 -22.55 -8.57
CA GLY A 57 -0.20 -21.80 -9.42
C GLY A 57 0.56 -20.73 -8.64
N LYS A 58 1.55 -20.12 -9.30
CA LYS A 58 2.23 -18.95 -8.77
C LYS A 58 1.31 -17.74 -8.83
N SER A 59 1.36 -16.93 -7.79
CA SER A 59 0.71 -15.63 -7.66
C SER A 59 1.76 -14.52 -7.70
N LEU A 60 1.36 -13.35 -8.17
CA LEU A 60 2.19 -12.15 -8.09
C LEU A 60 2.13 -11.60 -6.67
N ILE A 61 3.24 -11.66 -5.95
CA ILE A 61 3.36 -11.05 -4.63
C ILE A 61 3.91 -9.64 -4.80
N VAL A 62 3.22 -8.69 -4.19
CA VAL A 62 3.59 -7.27 -4.22
C VAL A 62 4.28 -6.93 -2.91
N HIS A 63 5.54 -6.53 -2.97
CA HIS A 63 6.32 -6.11 -1.82
C HIS A 63 6.31 -4.60 -1.73
N LEU A 64 5.75 -4.08 -0.64
CA LEU A 64 5.78 -2.65 -0.33
C LEU A 64 7.22 -2.26 0.06
N GLN A 65 7.76 -1.23 -0.59
CA GLN A 65 9.04 -0.62 -0.23
C GLN A 65 8.77 0.80 0.29
N PRO A 66 8.30 0.95 1.54
CA PRO A 66 8.00 2.26 2.10
C PRO A 66 9.26 3.14 2.07
N LYS A 67 9.08 4.42 1.70
CA LYS A 67 10.16 5.41 1.75
C LYS A 67 10.25 5.92 3.18
N GLY A 68 11.41 5.81 3.82
CA GLY A 68 11.65 6.33 5.18
C GLY A 68 12.26 5.29 6.11
N SER A 69 12.42 5.65 7.37
CA SER A 69 12.81 4.72 8.45
C SER A 69 11.73 3.66 8.66
N ALA A 70 12.13 2.46 9.08
CA ALA A 70 11.21 1.36 9.38
C ALA A 70 10.32 1.65 10.61
N ALA A 71 10.77 2.54 11.50
CA ALA A 71 10.01 3.02 12.64
C ALA A 71 9.60 4.48 12.41
N PRO A 72 8.32 4.84 12.62
CA PRO A 72 7.87 6.23 12.52
C PRO A 72 8.48 7.06 13.65
N GLU A 73 8.95 8.25 13.33
CA GLU A 73 9.46 9.19 14.32
C GLU A 73 8.30 9.76 15.15
N HIS A 74 8.60 10.35 16.32
CA HIS A 74 7.56 10.91 17.19
C HIS A 74 6.71 12.00 16.50
N GLU A 75 7.33 12.77 15.60
CA GLU A 75 6.63 13.77 14.79
C GLU A 75 5.61 13.13 13.84
N ASP A 76 5.98 12.04 13.17
CA ASP A 76 5.09 11.30 12.26
C ASP A 76 3.85 10.77 12.99
N ILE A 77 4.06 10.23 14.20
CA ILE A 77 2.99 9.73 15.07
C ILE A 77 2.02 10.86 15.43
N THR A 78 2.56 12.02 15.78
CA THR A 78 1.77 13.20 16.17
C THR A 78 0.96 13.72 14.98
N GLN A 79 1.57 13.84 13.81
CA GLN A 79 0.88 14.23 12.57
C GLN A 79 -0.23 13.24 12.21
N LEU A 80 0.03 11.94 12.36
CA LEU A 80 -0.94 10.89 12.07
C LEU A 80 -2.17 10.96 13.00
N LEU A 81 -1.97 11.21 14.29
CA LEU A 81 -3.05 11.38 15.27
C LEU A 81 -3.84 12.69 15.09
N ALA A 82 -3.16 13.74 14.64
CA ALA A 82 -3.78 15.03 14.33
C ALA A 82 -4.59 15.00 13.03
N ALA A 83 -4.30 14.06 12.13
CA ALA A 83 -5.00 13.94 10.85
C ALA A 83 -6.51 13.80 11.03
N ALA A 84 -7.29 14.53 10.23
CA ALA A 84 -8.75 14.40 10.21
C ALA A 84 -9.18 13.02 9.71
N SER A 85 -8.49 12.52 8.68
CA SER A 85 -8.72 11.21 8.08
C SER A 85 -7.44 10.68 7.44
N VAL A 86 -7.29 9.35 7.43
CA VAL A 86 -6.20 8.63 6.76
C VAL A 86 -6.78 7.59 5.81
N ARG A 87 -6.06 7.27 4.74
CA ARG A 87 -6.42 6.16 3.84
C ARG A 87 -5.83 4.88 4.39
N ILE A 88 -6.65 3.84 4.52
CA ILE A 88 -6.28 2.53 5.07
C ILE A 88 -6.58 1.43 4.06
N ASP A 89 -6.11 0.21 4.35
CA ASP A 89 -6.26 -0.97 3.49
C ASP A 89 -5.68 -0.76 2.10
N TYR A 90 -4.36 -0.58 2.01
CA TYR A 90 -3.63 -0.55 0.73
C TYR A 90 -4.08 -1.73 -0.15
N PRO A 91 -4.57 -1.52 -1.38
CA PRO A 91 -4.45 -0.36 -2.29
C PRO A 91 -5.44 0.82 -2.08
N PHE A 92 -5.79 1.11 -0.84
CA PHE A 92 -6.51 2.27 -0.32
C PHE A 92 -7.98 2.33 -0.69
N VAL A 93 -8.70 1.30 -0.25
CA VAL A 93 -10.15 1.17 -0.46
C VAL A 93 -10.95 1.97 0.56
N HIS A 94 -10.41 2.19 1.76
CA HIS A 94 -11.13 2.82 2.86
C HIS A 94 -10.43 4.07 3.40
N CYS A 95 -11.22 4.90 4.07
CA CYS A 95 -10.74 6.02 4.88
C CYS A 95 -11.18 5.82 6.33
N GLY A 96 -10.33 6.22 7.28
CA GLY A 96 -10.63 6.11 8.70
C GLY A 96 -9.99 7.25 9.50
N THR A 97 -10.28 7.26 10.80
CA THR A 97 -9.66 8.19 11.75
C THR A 97 -8.75 7.40 12.68
N VAL A 98 -7.57 7.93 12.95
CA VAL A 98 -6.60 7.28 13.84
C VAL A 98 -6.95 7.65 15.28
N HIS A 99 -7.23 6.64 16.10
CA HIS A 99 -7.53 6.81 17.52
C HIS A 99 -6.29 6.65 18.41
N ALA A 100 -5.41 5.72 18.04
CA ALA A 100 -4.17 5.44 18.73
C ALA A 100 -3.11 4.89 17.76
N VAL A 101 -1.85 5.05 18.13
CA VAL A 101 -0.69 4.44 17.47
C VAL A 101 0.05 3.60 18.50
N HIS A 102 0.19 2.31 18.22
CA HIS A 102 0.90 1.37 19.09
C HIS A 102 2.29 1.09 18.49
N THR A 103 3.33 1.42 19.24
CA THR A 103 4.72 1.04 18.92
C THR A 103 5.16 -0.07 19.87
N GLN A 104 6.41 -0.53 19.74
CA GLN A 104 6.97 -1.48 20.71
C GLN A 104 7.06 -0.86 22.11
N GLU A 105 7.45 0.42 22.21
CA GLU A 105 7.76 1.08 23.48
C GLU A 105 6.54 1.71 24.17
N ALA A 106 5.59 2.23 23.38
CA ALA A 106 4.47 2.98 23.92
C ALA A 106 3.23 2.94 23.01
N SER A 107 2.12 3.34 23.60
CA SER A 107 0.86 3.61 22.91
C SER A 107 0.55 5.10 23.02
N TYR A 108 0.35 5.74 21.87
CA TYR A 108 0.07 7.17 21.73
C TYR A 108 -1.40 7.37 21.36
N TYR A 109 -2.09 8.27 22.06
CA TYR A 109 -3.53 8.51 21.87
C TYR A 109 -3.80 9.91 21.34
N ARG A 110 -4.94 10.08 20.67
CA ARG A 110 -5.33 11.35 20.04
C ARG A 110 -5.50 12.52 21.00
N ASP A 111 -5.78 12.24 22.27
CA ASP A 111 -5.90 13.26 23.33
C ASP A 111 -4.56 13.64 23.98
N GLY A 112 -3.44 13.18 23.40
CA GLY A 112 -2.09 13.48 23.86
C GLY A 112 -1.61 12.55 24.98
N ARG A 113 -2.43 11.60 25.44
CA ARG A 113 -1.95 10.59 26.40
C ARG A 113 -0.91 9.68 25.76
N VAL A 114 0.08 9.31 26.54
CA VAL A 114 1.09 8.30 26.19
C VAL A 114 1.16 7.29 27.31
N ALA A 115 0.92 6.02 26.98
CA ALA A 115 1.06 4.90 27.92
C ALA A 115 2.30 4.09 27.52
N LYS A 116 3.25 3.91 28.44
CA LYS A 116 4.37 3.00 28.21
C LYS A 116 3.85 1.57 28.16
N ASN A 117 4.30 0.81 27.16
CA ASN A 117 3.94 -0.60 27.06
C ASN A 117 4.73 -1.39 28.10
N ASN A 118 4.13 -2.46 28.63
CA ASN A 118 4.89 -3.42 29.41
C ASN A 118 5.72 -4.27 28.42
N PRO A 119 7.04 -4.44 28.62
CA PRO A 119 7.87 -5.27 27.74
C PRO A 119 7.32 -6.69 27.53
N ARG A 120 6.57 -7.21 28.50
CA ARG A 120 5.93 -8.54 28.46
C ARG A 120 4.72 -8.63 27.54
N ASP A 121 4.14 -7.50 27.14
CA ASP A 121 2.93 -7.48 26.31
C ASP A 121 3.23 -7.87 24.84
N HIS A 122 4.50 -7.80 24.41
CA HIS A 122 4.94 -8.12 23.05
C HIS A 122 5.59 -9.50 22.92
N GLU A 123 5.76 -10.26 24.01
CA GLU A 123 6.31 -11.63 23.97
C GLU A 123 5.27 -12.67 23.52
N ALA A 124 4.00 -12.28 23.39
CA ALA A 124 2.87 -13.18 23.08
C ALA A 124 2.24 -12.98 21.69
N LEU A 125 2.87 -12.19 20.80
CA LEU A 125 2.43 -11.97 19.42
C LEU A 125 3.26 -12.77 18.42
#